data_AF-A0A7X8JJJ2-F1
#
_entry.id   AF-A0A7X8JJJ2-F1
#
_cell.length_a   1.000
_cell.length_b   1.000
_cell.length_c   1.000
_cell.angle_alpha   90.00
_cell.angle_beta   90.00
_cell.angle_gamma   90.00
#
_symmetry.space_group_name_H-M   'P 1'
#
loop_
_entity.id
_entity.type
_entity.pdbx_description
1 polymer ?
#
loop_
_entity_poly.entity_id
_entity_poly.type
_entity_poly.pdbx_seq_one_letter_code
_entity_poly.pdbx_strand_id
1 'polypeptide(L)'
;MRFSHVMSNEDREEARERHHRYLAVAVRAAQAGRIDLLVLDEVLDAVHTGLLSEESLLMFLKNKPADLEVVLTGRDPSEKILSLSDYISDIRAVRHPFERGVLARKGVEY
;
A
#
# COMPACT_ATOMS: atom_id res chain seq x y z
N MET A 1 -15.05 3.75 7.28
CA MET A 1 -13.67 4.08 6.86
C MET A 1 -13.54 5.61 6.92
N ARG A 2 -12.67 6.15 7.78
CA ARG A 2 -12.39 7.60 7.81
C ARG A 2 -11.19 7.84 6.90
N PHE A 3 -11.24 8.88 6.06
CA PHE A 3 -10.10 9.27 5.24
C PHE A 3 -9.02 9.90 6.11
N SER A 4 -7.76 9.72 5.74
CA SER A 4 -6.58 10.17 6.51
C SER A 4 -6.57 11.67 6.85
N HIS A 5 -7.22 12.50 6.03
CA HIS A 5 -7.30 13.96 6.19
C HIS A 5 -8.37 14.44 7.19
N VAL A 6 -9.29 13.57 7.62
CA VAL A 6 -10.34 13.86 8.62
C VAL A 6 -10.15 13.09 9.93
N MET A 7 -9.00 12.43 10.11
CA MET A 7 -8.66 11.69 11.33
C MET A 7 -8.14 12.63 12.42
N SER A 8 -8.51 12.36 13.68
CA SER A 8 -7.88 13.00 14.83
C SER A 8 -6.41 12.59 14.93
N ASN A 9 -5.60 13.32 15.69
CA ASN A 9 -4.20 12.92 15.92
C ASN A 9 -4.10 11.54 16.57
N GLU A 10 -5.01 11.22 17.49
CA GLU A 10 -5.10 9.92 18.15
C GLU A 10 -5.46 8.80 17.16
N ASP A 11 -6.50 8.99 16.34
CA ASP A 11 -6.89 8.05 15.28
C ASP A 11 -5.72 7.79 14.31
N ARG A 12 -4.95 8.84 13.98
CA ARG A 12 -3.80 8.75 13.08
C ARG A 12 -2.67 7.93 13.69
N GLU A 13 -2.37 8.12 14.97
CA GLU A 13 -1.32 7.34 15.64
C GLU A 13 -1.72 5.86 15.76
N GLU A 14 -2.96 5.57 16.15
CA GLU A 14 -3.45 4.19 16.19
C GLU A 14 -3.39 3.51 14.81
N ALA A 15 -3.75 4.25 13.76
CA ALA A 15 -3.65 3.76 12.40
C ALA A 15 -2.19 3.52 12.01
N ARG A 16 -1.28 4.43 12.35
CA ARG A 16 0.15 4.28 12.08
C ARG A 16 0.73 3.03 12.73
N GLU A 17 0.45 2.82 14.02
CA GLU A 17 0.84 1.58 14.72
C GLU A 17 0.29 0.33 14.03
N ARG A 18 -0.99 0.38 13.62
CA ARG A 18 -1.64 -0.75 12.94
C ARG A 18 -0.98 -1.08 11.61
N HIS A 19 -0.65 -0.09 10.77
CA HIS A 19 0.04 -0.33 9.49
C HIS A 19 1.45 -0.89 9.70
N HIS A 20 2.20 -0.38 10.69
CA HIS A 20 3.50 -0.93 11.04
C HIS A 20 3.40 -2.39 11.55
N ARG A 21 2.37 -2.73 12.33
CA ARG A 21 2.10 -4.12 12.72
C ARG A 21 1.80 -5.01 11.51
N TYR A 22 1.01 -4.54 10.55
CA TYR A 22 0.72 -5.30 9.32
C TYR A 22 1.96 -5.54 8.48
N LEU A 23 2.80 -4.52 8.28
CA LEU A 23 4.08 -4.69 7.59
C LEU A 23 4.97 -5.71 8.31
N ALA A 24 5.05 -5.66 9.64
CA ALA A 24 5.84 -6.63 10.40
C ALA A 24 5.33 -8.08 10.23
N VAL A 25 4.01 -8.28 10.15
CA VAL A 25 3.42 -9.60 9.86
C VAL A 25 3.78 -10.04 8.44
N ALA A 26 3.68 -9.15 7.45
CA ALA A 26 4.03 -9.43 6.06
C ALA A 26 5.52 -9.81 5.91
N VAL A 27 6.42 -9.07 6.57
CA VAL A 27 7.86 -9.37 6.61
C VAL A 27 8.11 -10.77 7.19
N ARG A 28 7.46 -11.13 8.29
CA ARG A 28 7.60 -12.47 8.89
C ARG A 28 7.09 -13.56 7.96
N ALA A 29 5.95 -13.34 7.30
CA ALA A 29 5.39 -14.30 6.36
C ALA A 29 6.31 -14.51 5.15
N ALA A 30 6.86 -13.42 4.60
CA ALA A 30 7.87 -13.44 3.55
C ALA A 30 9.12 -14.25 3.99
N GLN A 31 9.69 -13.93 5.15
CA GLN A 31 10.90 -14.58 5.67
C GLN A 31 10.71 -16.05 6.01
N ALA A 32 9.49 -16.49 6.31
CA ALA A 32 9.19 -17.90 6.56
C ALA A 32 9.32 -18.77 5.29
N GLY A 33 9.43 -18.16 4.10
CA GLY A 33 9.65 -18.87 2.83
C GLY A 33 8.48 -19.73 2.39
N ARG A 34 7.25 -19.37 2.80
CA ARG A 34 6.02 -20.14 2.52
C ARG A 34 5.10 -19.51 1.48
N ILE A 35 5.50 -18.37 0.91
CA ILE A 35 4.71 -17.64 -0.08
C ILE A 35 5.62 -17.21 -1.23
N ASP A 36 5.11 -17.32 -2.44
CA ASP A 36 5.80 -16.90 -3.66
C ASP A 36 5.38 -15.48 -4.09
N LEU A 37 4.19 -15.03 -3.66
CA LEU A 37 3.62 -13.72 -3.97
C LEU A 37 3.06 -13.05 -2.71
N LEU A 38 3.44 -11.80 -2.49
CA LEU A 38 2.89 -10.93 -1.44
C LEU A 38 2.25 -9.69 -2.07
N VAL A 39 0.96 -9.48 -1.82
CA VAL A 39 0.25 -8.27 -2.25
C VAL A 39 0.10 -7.32 -1.06
N LEU A 40 0.70 -6.14 -1.18
CA LEU A 40 0.56 -5.05 -0.23
C LEU A 40 -0.41 -4.02 -0.81
N ASP A 41 -1.70 -4.27 -0.59
CA ASP A 41 -2.78 -3.44 -1.11
C ASP A 41 -2.84 -2.08 -0.41
N GLU A 42 -2.91 -1.00 -1.19
CA GLU A 42 -2.94 0.41 -0.77
C GLU A 42 -1.76 0.85 0.11
N VAL A 43 -0.63 0.15 0.02
CA VAL A 43 0.57 0.47 0.79
C VAL A 43 1.20 1.80 0.37
N LEU A 44 1.09 2.16 -0.91
CA LEU A 44 1.60 3.43 -1.41
C LEU A 44 0.82 4.61 -0.81
N ASP A 45 -0.50 4.47 -0.69
CA ASP A 45 -1.37 5.46 -0.03
C ASP A 45 -1.04 5.57 1.46
N ALA A 46 -0.76 4.45 2.13
CA ALA A 46 -0.33 4.45 3.53
C ALA A 46 1.01 5.19 3.73
N VAL A 47 1.96 5.03 2.81
CA VAL A 47 3.22 5.78 2.82
C VAL A 47 2.99 7.26 2.54
N HIS A 48 2.24 7.58 1.48
CA HIS A 48 1.94 8.94 1.06
C HIS A 48 1.26 9.76 2.18
N THR A 49 0.38 9.13 2.94
CA THR A 49 -0.36 9.78 4.04
C THR A 49 0.40 9.84 5.38
N GLY A 50 1.60 9.26 5.44
CA GLY A 50 2.45 9.18 6.63
C GLY A 50 2.00 8.14 7.67
N LEU A 51 1.05 7.27 7.30
CA LEU A 51 0.59 6.16 8.15
C LEU A 51 1.58 4.99 8.16
N LEU A 52 2.45 4.89 7.17
CA LEU A 52 3.56 3.95 7.12
C LEU A 52 4.85 4.68 6.78
N SER A 53 5.95 4.39 7.48
CA SER A 53 7.27 4.90 7.09
C SER A 53 7.71 4.31 5.76
N GLU A 54 8.07 5.19 4.81
CA GLU A 54 8.69 4.80 3.55
C GLU A 54 9.97 3.99 3.80
N GLU A 55 10.80 4.40 4.76
CA GLU A 55 12.05 3.73 5.09
C GLU A 55 11.82 2.28 5.54
N SER A 56 10.77 2.03 6.33
CA SER A 56 10.39 0.66 6.71
C SER A 56 10.00 -0.19 5.50
N LEU A 57 9.25 0.36 4.55
CA LEU A 57 8.87 -0.34 3.33
C LEU A 57 10.09 -0.61 2.44
N LEU A 58 10.93 0.40 2.18
CA LEU A 58 12.14 0.25 1.38
C LEU A 58 13.12 -0.76 1.99
N MET A 59 13.25 -0.77 3.33
CA MET A 59 14.08 -1.75 4.02
C MET A 59 13.57 -3.18 3.80
N PHE A 60 12.26 -3.40 3.88
CA PHE A 60 11.67 -4.70 3.57
C PHE A 60 11.94 -5.09 2.11
N LEU A 61 11.62 -4.22 1.14
CA LEU A 61 11.78 -4.53 -0.29
C LEU A 61 13.22 -4.88 -0.67
N LYS A 62 14.21 -4.22 -0.06
CA LYS A 62 15.64 -4.51 -0.28
C LYS A 62 16.12 -5.82 0.34
N ASN A 63 15.43 -6.32 1.37
CA ASN A 63 15.82 -7.51 2.13
C ASN A 63 14.84 -8.69 1.98
N LYS A 64 13.87 -8.58 1.06
CA LYS A 64 12.93 -9.67 0.77
C LYS A 64 13.69 -10.91 0.26
N PRO A 65 13.16 -12.12 0.46
CA PRO A 65 13.70 -13.31 -0.21
C PRO A 65 13.77 -13.10 -1.72
N ALA A 66 14.81 -13.65 -2.36
CA ALA A 66 15.07 -13.44 -3.79
C ALA A 66 13.87 -13.87 -4.66
N ASP A 67 13.30 -15.04 -4.35
CA ASP A 67 12.21 -15.66 -5.12
C ASP A 67 10.81 -15.14 -4.75
N LEU A 68 10.71 -14.19 -3.81
CA LEU A 68 9.43 -13.59 -3.43
C LEU A 68 9.06 -12.44 -4.38
N GLU A 69 7.93 -12.55 -5.05
CA GLU A 69 7.32 -11.45 -5.79
C GLU A 69 6.49 -10.56 -4.85
N VAL A 70 6.57 -9.24 -5.05
CA VAL A 70 5.84 -8.26 -4.22
C VAL A 70 5.08 -7.30 -5.13
N VAL A 71 3.77 -7.21 -4.91
CA VAL A 71 2.89 -6.26 -5.60
C VAL A 71 2.53 -5.13 -4.65
N LEU A 72 2.76 -3.89 -5.07
CA LEU A 72 2.37 -2.68 -4.36
C LEU A 72 1.24 -2.02 -5.13
N THR A 73 0.15 -1.64 -4.46
CA THR A 73 -0.93 -0.85 -5.05
C THR A 73 -1.11 0.48 -4.31
N GLY A 74 -1.82 1.41 -4.95
CA GLY A 74 -2.05 2.77 -4.49
C GLY A 74 -1.49 3.80 -5.46
N ARG A 75 -1.39 5.05 -5.00
CA ARG A 75 -1.12 6.22 -5.85
C ARG A 75 0.20 6.90 -5.48
N ASP A 76 0.68 7.72 -6.41
CA ASP A 76 1.79 8.65 -6.22
C ASP A 76 3.04 8.04 -5.54
N PRO A 77 3.58 6.92 -6.06
CA PRO A 77 4.81 6.32 -5.52
C PRO A 77 5.99 7.30 -5.62
N SER A 78 6.88 7.26 -4.63
CA SER A 78 8.11 8.06 -4.69
C SER A 78 9.10 7.50 -5.72
N GLU A 79 10.02 8.34 -6.18
CA GLU A 79 11.15 7.94 -7.03
C GLU A 79 11.98 6.80 -6.42
N LYS A 80 12.08 6.73 -5.09
CA LYS A 80 12.80 5.63 -4.41
C LYS A 80 12.08 4.30 -4.57
N ILE A 81 10.75 4.29 -4.54
CA ILE A 81 9.96 3.07 -4.76
C ILE A 81 10.00 2.70 -6.24
N LEU A 82 9.83 3.67 -7.14
CA LEU A 82 9.89 3.45 -8.59
C LEU A 82 11.25 2.86 -9.02
N SER A 83 12.35 3.39 -8.50
CA SER A 83 13.70 2.91 -8.82
C SER A 83 14.02 1.50 -8.29
N LEU A 84 13.26 0.98 -7.32
CA LEU A 84 13.37 -0.41 -6.85
C LEU A 84 12.42 -1.37 -7.57
N SER A 85 11.49 -0.86 -8.39
CA SER A 85 10.43 -1.66 -9.00
C SER A 85 10.87 -2.21 -10.35
N ASP A 86 10.76 -3.52 -10.53
CA ASP A 86 11.02 -4.17 -11.84
C ASP A 86 9.88 -3.91 -12.85
N TYR A 87 8.65 -3.84 -12.36
CA TYR A 87 7.45 -3.54 -13.15
C TYR A 87 6.68 -2.36 -12.58
N ILE A 88 6.24 -1.48 -13.47
CA ILE A 88 5.37 -0.35 -13.13
C ILE A 88 4.20 -0.36 -14.11
N SER A 89 2.98 -0.49 -13.59
CA SER A 89 1.73 -0.34 -14.34
C SER A 89 0.97 0.86 -13.82
N ASP A 90 0.73 1.84 -14.70
CA ASP A 90 0.00 3.07 -14.38
C ASP A 90 -1.45 2.96 -14.86
N ILE A 91 -2.40 2.85 -13.92
CA ILE A 91 -3.84 2.82 -14.22
C ILE A 91 -4.37 4.25 -14.23
N ARG A 92 -4.58 4.79 -15.43
CA ARG A 92 -5.17 6.11 -15.64
C ARG A 92 -6.67 6.02 -15.88
N ALA A 93 -7.43 6.76 -15.07
CA ALA A 93 -8.86 6.91 -15.27
C ALA A 93 -9.13 7.82 -16.49
N VAL A 94 -9.34 7.21 -17.67
CA VAL A 94 -9.76 7.94 -18.88
C VAL A 94 -11.22 8.38 -18.78
N ARG A 95 -12.05 7.59 -18.09
CA ARG A 95 -13.44 7.91 -17.76
C ARG A 95 -13.88 7.12 -16.54
N HIS A 96 -14.58 7.75 -15.60
CA HIS A 96 -15.09 7.10 -14.40
C HIS A 96 -16.58 7.40 -14.15
N PRO A 97 -17.42 6.43 -13.73
CA PRO A 97 -18.85 6.68 -13.44
C PRO A 97 -19.10 7.81 -12.43
N PHE A 98 -18.17 7.97 -11.48
CA PHE A 98 -18.20 9.05 -10.49
C PHE A 98 -18.25 10.46 -11.13
N GLU A 99 -17.64 10.66 -12.30
CA GLU A 99 -17.69 11.94 -13.04
C GLU A 99 -19.11 12.32 -13.45
N ARG A 100 -20.03 11.35 -13.54
CA ARG A 100 -21.45 11.56 -13.82
C ARG A 100 -22.33 11.48 -12.56
N GLY A 101 -21.72 11.51 -11.37
CA GLY A 101 -22.43 11.44 -10.10
C GLY A 101 -22.87 10.04 -9.67
N VAL A 102 -22.40 8.98 -10.35
CA VAL A 102 -22.66 7.61 -9.91
C VAL A 102 -21.78 7.30 -8.70
N LEU A 103 -22.41 7.03 -7.55
CA LEU A 103 -21.73 6.68 -6.30
C LEU A 103 -21.23 5.23 -6.30
N ALA A 104 -20.44 4.88 -5.29
CA ALA A 104 -19.92 3.54 -5.08
C ALA A 104 -21.05 2.50 -4.96
N ARG A 105 -20.87 1.34 -5.59
CA ARG A 105 -21.84 0.25 -5.68
C ARG A 105 -21.26 -1.00 -5.04
N LYS A 106 -22.11 -1.69 -4.28
CA LYS A 106 -21.78 -2.98 -3.68
C LYS A 106 -21.46 -4.01 -4.78
N GLY A 107 -20.38 -4.75 -4.59
CA GLY A 107 -19.86 -5.76 -5.51
C GLY A 107 -19.05 -5.19 -6.68
N VAL A 108 -18.86 -3.87 -6.75
CA VAL A 108 -18.02 -3.23 -7.78
C VAL A 108 -16.95 -2.36 -7.16
N GLU A 109 -17.34 -1.36 -6.36
CA GLU A 109 -16.38 -0.48 -5.68
C GLU A 109 -16.13 -0.90 -4.21
N TYR A 110 -17.03 -1.67 -3.59
CA TYR A 110 -16.90 -2.20 -2.23
C TYR A 110 -17.72 -3.46 -1.96
#